data_AF-A0A2D7BUB2-F1
#
_entry.id   AF-A0A2D7BUB2-F1
#
_cell.length_a   1.000
_cell.length_b   1.000
_cell.length_c   1.000
_cell.angle_alpha   90.00
_cell.angle_beta   90.00
_cell.angle_gamma   90.00
#
_symmetry.space_group_name_H-M   'P 1'
#
loop_
_entity.id
_entity.type
_entity.pdbx_description
1 polymer ?
#
loop_
_entity_poly.entity_id
_entity_poly.type
_entity_poly.pdbx_seq_one_letter_code
_entity_poly.pdbx_strand_id
1 'polypeptide(L)'
;MDERLEKALEFANYRITLGNQKRTLKQRTQVLQTVHYAKGVFHSSQTTIAFVKALVDIGKKESIIIDTKENPIVIDDLADFLETLVSAYTESMNEYKIQAEKIRKARNIKSLMDW
;
A
#
# COMPACT_ATOMS: atom_id res chain seq x y z
N MET A 1 -23.25 32.27 18.21
CA MET A 1 -23.31 30.86 17.79
C MET A 1 -23.37 30.04 19.08
N ASP A 2 -24.28 29.07 19.19
CA ASP A 2 -24.37 28.22 20.39
C ASP A 2 -23.10 27.34 20.47
N GLU A 3 -22.42 27.35 21.62
CA GLU A 3 -21.19 26.56 21.89
C GLU A 3 -21.39 25.06 21.61
N ARG A 4 -22.62 24.57 21.79
CA ARG A 4 -22.99 23.17 21.46
C ARG A 4 -22.91 22.91 19.97
N LEU A 5 -23.36 23.87 19.15
CA LEU A 5 -23.33 23.76 17.69
C LEU A 5 -21.89 23.80 17.17
N GLU A 6 -21.05 24.66 17.75
CA GLU A 6 -19.63 24.76 17.40
C GLU A 6 -18.87 23.46 17.70
N LYS A 7 -19.04 22.89 18.90
CA LYS A 7 -18.46 21.59 19.27
C LYS A 7 -18.94 20.45 18.38
N ALA A 8 -20.22 20.44 18.01
CA ALA A 8 -20.77 19.44 17.10
C ALA A 8 -20.14 19.54 15.70
N LEU A 9 -19.94 20.77 15.20
CA LEU A 9 -19.30 21.04 13.92
C LEU A 9 -17.83 20.58 13.91
N GLU A 10 -17.07 20.91 14.96
CA GLU A 10 -15.67 20.48 15.10
C GLU A 10 -15.54 18.95 15.10
N PHE A 11 -16.43 18.26 15.83
CA PHE A 11 -16.44 16.81 15.87
C PHE A 11 -16.79 16.18 14.51
N ALA A 12 -17.77 16.74 13.80
CA ALA A 12 -18.13 16.29 12.46
C ALA A 12 -16.95 16.44 11.49
N ASN A 13 -16.29 17.60 11.50
CA ASN A 13 -15.10 17.86 10.69
C ASN A 13 -13.95 16.92 11.05
N TYR A 14 -13.70 16.66 12.33
CA TYR A 14 -12.71 15.67 12.77
C TYR A 14 -12.99 14.27 12.19
N ARG A 15 -14.25 13.81 12.23
CA ARG A 15 -14.63 12.49 11.70
C ARG A 15 -14.43 12.38 10.18
N ILE A 16 -14.80 13.43 9.44
CA ILE A 16 -14.59 13.49 7.99
C ILE A 16 -13.10 13.43 7.67
N THR A 17 -12.30 14.28 8.32
CA THR A 17 -10.84 14.30 8.13
C THR A 17 -10.22 12.95 8.47
N LEU A 18 -10.59 12.32 9.59
CA LEU A 18 -10.11 10.99 9.96
C LEU A 18 -10.39 9.95 8.87
N GLY A 19 -11.60 9.97 8.30
CA GLY A 19 -11.98 9.09 7.19
C GLY A 19 -11.12 9.33 5.95
N ASN A 20 -10.90 10.59 5.59
CA ASN A 20 -10.05 10.97 4.46
C ASN A 20 -8.61 10.50 4.66
N GLN A 21 -8.01 10.73 5.83
CA GLN A 21 -6.63 10.31 6.07
C GLN A 21 -6.45 8.80 6.01
N LYS A 22 -7.42 8.02 6.52
CA LYS A 22 -7.39 6.56 6.37
C LYS A 22 -7.45 6.12 4.91
N ARG A 23 -8.24 6.81 4.08
CA ARG A 23 -8.34 6.53 2.64
C ARG A 23 -7.03 6.89 1.93
N THR A 24 -6.49 8.08 2.18
CA THR A 24 -5.22 8.55 1.62
C THR A 24 -4.07 7.63 2.00
N LEU A 25 -4.00 7.19 3.26
CA LEU A 25 -3.00 6.24 3.70
C LEU A 25 -3.07 4.92 2.90
N LYS A 26 -4.27 4.35 2.72
CA LYS A 26 -4.43 3.13 1.90
C LYS A 26 -3.97 3.34 0.46
N GLN A 27 -4.30 4.47 -0.15
CA GLN A 27 -3.87 4.79 -1.51
C GLN A 27 -2.34 4.92 -1.60
N ARG A 28 -1.70 5.60 -0.63
CA ARG A 28 -0.24 5.71 -0.56
C ARG A 28 0.42 4.32 -0.43
N THR A 29 -0.13 3.45 0.42
CA THR A 29 0.36 2.08 0.56
C THR A 29 0.25 1.29 -0.75
N GLN A 30 -0.86 1.41 -1.48
CA GLN A 30 -1.00 0.76 -2.80
C GLN A 30 0.02 1.26 -3.82
N VAL A 31 0.34 2.55 -3.80
CA VAL A 31 1.39 3.13 -4.66
C VAL A 31 2.76 2.56 -4.29
N LEU A 32 3.11 2.46 -3.00
CA LEU A 32 4.37 1.86 -2.55
C LEU A 32 4.49 0.38 -2.92
N GLN A 33 3.37 -0.32 -3.04
CA GLN A 33 3.33 -1.71 -3.53
C GLN A 33 3.42 -1.82 -5.06
N THR A 34 3.52 -0.70 -5.79
CA THR A 34 3.69 -0.73 -7.25
C THR A 34 5.16 -0.94 -7.58
N VAL A 35 5.46 -2.05 -8.26
CA VAL A 35 6.81 -2.47 -8.64
C VAL A 35 6.96 -2.38 -10.14
N HIS A 36 7.93 -1.60 -10.59
CA HIS A 36 8.35 -1.55 -12.00
C HIS A 36 9.45 -2.58 -12.21
N TYR A 37 9.19 -3.57 -13.07
CA TYR A 37 10.14 -4.65 -13.33
C TYR A 37 10.03 -5.15 -14.77
N ALA A 38 11.15 -5.40 -15.44
CA ALA A 38 11.18 -5.87 -16.84
C ALA A 38 10.24 -5.11 -17.80
N LYS A 39 10.13 -3.79 -17.65
CA LYS A 39 9.20 -2.88 -18.37
C LYS A 39 7.71 -3.11 -18.10
N GLY A 40 7.35 -4.05 -17.22
CA GLY A 40 6.01 -4.24 -16.68
C GLY A 40 5.77 -3.47 -15.40
N VAL A 41 4.50 -3.39 -15.00
CA VAL A 41 4.08 -2.83 -13.71
C VAL A 41 3.32 -3.87 -12.92
N PHE A 42 3.85 -4.25 -11.76
CA PHE A 42 3.27 -5.26 -10.89
C PHE A 42 2.78 -4.66 -9.58
N HIS A 43 1.77 -5.29 -8.99
CA HIS A 43 1.38 -4.99 -7.63
C HIS A 43 1.96 -6.06 -6.71
N SER A 44 2.80 -5.63 -5.77
CA SER A 44 3.37 -6.49 -4.74
C SER A 44 2.33 -6.83 -3.70
N SER A 45 1.44 -7.74 -4.08
CA SER A 45 0.42 -8.32 -3.22
C SER A 45 0.89 -9.67 -2.70
N GLN A 46 0.25 -10.14 -1.63
CA GLN A 46 0.44 -11.50 -1.12
C GLN A 46 0.23 -12.55 -2.22
N THR A 47 -0.75 -12.35 -3.10
CA THR A 47 -1.05 -13.25 -4.22
C THR A 47 0.06 -13.26 -5.26
N THR A 48 0.54 -12.08 -5.69
CA THR A 48 1.64 -11.96 -6.66
C THR A 48 2.91 -12.59 -6.10
N ILE A 49 3.25 -12.28 -4.85
CA ILE A 49 4.41 -12.85 -4.15
C ILE A 49 4.29 -14.37 -4.06
N ALA A 50 3.14 -14.89 -3.61
CA ALA A 50 2.92 -16.32 -3.48
C ALA A 50 3.02 -17.06 -4.82
N PHE A 51 2.49 -16.46 -5.89
CA PHE A 51 2.58 -17.04 -7.23
C PHE A 51 4.03 -17.10 -7.73
N VAL A 52 4.77 -16.00 -7.65
CA VAL A 52 6.20 -15.96 -8.05
C VAL A 52 7.01 -16.92 -7.19
N LYS A 53 6.76 -16.94 -5.88
CA LYS A 53 7.39 -17.90 -4.97
C LYS A 53 7.11 -19.35 -5.36
N ALA A 54 5.87 -19.68 -5.71
CA ALA A 54 5.54 -21.04 -6.15
C ALA A 54 6.31 -21.43 -7.42
N LEU A 55 6.51 -20.50 -8.37
CA LEU A 55 7.33 -20.74 -9.56
C LEU A 55 8.80 -21.00 -9.21
N VAL A 56 9.37 -20.20 -8.30
CA VAL A 56 10.74 -20.40 -7.80
C VAL A 56 10.87 -21.74 -7.08
N ASP A 57 9.91 -22.08 -6.22
CA ASP A 57 9.93 -23.32 -5.42
C ASP A 57 9.86 -24.59 -6.30
N ILE A 58 9.20 -24.53 -7.46
CA ILE A 58 9.21 -25.63 -8.45
C ILE A 58 10.44 -25.58 -9.39
N GLY A 59 11.41 -24.72 -9.12
CA GLY A 59 12.68 -24.63 -9.84
C GLY A 59 12.65 -23.83 -11.14
N LYS A 60 11.61 -23.03 -11.39
CA LYS A 60 11.61 -22.10 -12.54
C LYS A 60 12.56 -20.93 -12.27
N LYS A 61 13.37 -20.60 -13.26
CA LYS A 61 14.25 -19.41 -13.24
C LYS A 61 13.61 -18.22 -13.96
N GLU A 62 12.84 -18.51 -15.00
CA GLU A 62 12.15 -17.54 -15.83
C GLU A 62 10.67 -17.93 -16.02
N SER A 63 9.81 -16.94 -16.28
CA SER A 63 8.40 -17.15 -16.62
C SER A 63 7.79 -15.93 -17.31
N ILE A 64 6.64 -16.13 -17.95
CA ILE A 64 5.81 -15.03 -18.46
C ILE A 64 4.72 -14.77 -17.43
N ILE A 65 4.68 -13.55 -16.90
CA ILE A 65 3.73 -13.13 -15.86
C ILE A 65 2.93 -11.94 -16.37
N ILE A 66 1.63 -11.93 -16.09
CA ILE A 66 0.73 -10.84 -16.46
C ILE A 66 0.92 -9.66 -15.50
N ASP A 67 1.12 -8.47 -16.06
CA ASP A 67 1.24 -7.23 -15.29
C ASP A 67 -0.14 -6.65 -14.91
N THR A 68 -0.15 -5.52 -14.19
CA THR A 68 -1.40 -4.86 -13.74
C THR A 68 -2.28 -4.34 -14.89
N LYS A 69 -1.76 -4.29 -16.12
CA LYS A 69 -2.47 -3.86 -17.33
C LYS A 69 -2.75 -5.02 -18.28
N GLU A 70 -2.72 -6.24 -17.78
CA GLU A 70 -2.98 -7.46 -18.54
C GLU A 70 -1.95 -7.74 -19.65
N ASN A 71 -0.76 -7.13 -19.59
CA ASN A 71 0.30 -7.41 -20.57
C ASN A 71 1.12 -8.62 -20.12
N PRO A 72 1.44 -9.56 -21.03
CA PRO A 72 2.38 -10.62 -20.74
C PRO A 72 3.81 -10.08 -20.72
N ILE A 73 4.48 -10.20 -19.59
CA ILE A 73 5.86 -9.72 -19.39
C ILE A 73 6.77 -10.92 -19.13
N VAL A 74 7.87 -10.98 -19.86
CA VAL A 74 8.92 -11.98 -19.62
C VAL A 74 9.74 -11.56 -18.41
N ILE A 75 9.85 -12.45 -17.43
CA ILE A 75 10.67 -12.29 -16.24
C ILE A 75 11.81 -13.30 -16.34
N ASP A 76 13.01 -12.81 -16.63
CA ASP A 76 14.20 -13.65 -16.86
C ASP A 76 14.84 -14.15 -15.56
N ASP A 77 14.63 -13.43 -14.44
CA ASP A 77 15.10 -13.79 -13.11
C ASP A 77 13.97 -13.69 -12.08
N LEU A 78 13.32 -14.83 -11.82
CA LEU A 78 12.24 -14.94 -10.84
C LEU A 78 12.72 -14.76 -9.39
N ALA A 79 13.99 -15.03 -9.09
CA ALA A 79 14.50 -14.89 -7.73
C ALA A 79 14.69 -13.41 -7.37
N ASP A 80 15.32 -12.65 -8.26
CA ASP A 80 15.46 -11.19 -8.15
C ASP A 80 14.09 -10.49 -8.17
N PHE A 81 13.18 -10.95 -9.03
CA PHE A 81 11.82 -10.42 -9.04
C PHE A 81 11.07 -10.70 -7.73
N LEU A 82 11.19 -11.90 -7.17
CA LEU A 82 10.59 -12.24 -5.88
C LEU A 82 11.13 -11.38 -4.75
N GLU A 83 12.45 -11.17 -4.70
CA GLU A 83 13.11 -10.31 -3.71
C GLU A 83 12.57 -8.88 -3.80
N THR A 84 12.49 -8.33 -5.02
CA THR A 84 11.95 -7.00 -5.28
C THR A 84 10.51 -6.87 -4.78
N LEU A 85 9.65 -7.85 -5.07
CA LEU A 85 8.27 -7.85 -4.60
C LEU A 85 8.21 -7.90 -3.07
N VAL A 86 8.91 -8.84 -2.44
CA VAL A 86 8.89 -9.00 -0.97
C VAL A 86 9.41 -7.74 -0.28
N SER A 87 10.44 -7.10 -0.82
CA SER A 87 10.97 -5.84 -0.29
C SER A 87 9.92 -4.73 -0.34
N ALA A 88 9.33 -4.46 -1.51
CA ALA A 88 8.30 -3.44 -1.68
C ALA A 88 7.08 -3.68 -0.78
N TYR A 89 6.66 -4.94 -0.62
CA TYR A 89 5.58 -5.30 0.30
C TYR A 89 5.95 -5.03 1.76
N THR A 90 7.16 -5.41 2.17
CA THR A 90 7.62 -5.24 3.55
C THR A 90 7.75 -3.77 3.93
N GLU A 91 8.38 -2.98 3.06
CA GLU A 91 8.52 -1.53 3.23
C GLU A 91 7.15 -0.84 3.31
N SER A 92 6.26 -1.15 2.37
CA SER A 92 4.91 -0.54 2.34
C SER A 92 4.06 -0.93 3.56
N MET A 93 4.17 -2.15 4.07
CA MET A 93 3.43 -2.58 5.28
C MET A 93 4.01 -1.97 6.56
N ASN A 94 5.33 -1.81 6.65
CA ASN A 94 5.97 -1.13 7.77
C ASN A 94 5.53 0.33 7.83
N GLU A 95 5.57 1.03 6.70
CA GLU A 95 5.09 2.41 6.60
C GLU A 95 3.59 2.49 6.91
N TYR A 96 2.78 1.57 6.36
CA TYR A 96 1.35 1.52 6.61
C TYR A 96 1.04 1.39 8.10
N LYS A 97 1.75 0.50 8.80
CA LYS A 97 1.60 0.30 10.25
C LYS A 97 1.93 1.58 11.01
N ILE A 98 3.10 2.18 10.78
CA ILE A 98 3.56 3.38 11.50
C ILE A 98 2.55 4.51 11.34
N GLN A 99 2.12 4.78 10.11
CA GLN A 99 1.21 5.88 9.82
C GLN A 99 -0.22 5.61 10.33
N ALA A 100 -0.69 4.36 10.25
CA ALA A 100 -1.97 3.97 10.83
C ALA A 100 -1.99 4.18 12.35
N GLU A 101 -0.88 3.92 13.04
CA GLU A 101 -0.76 4.19 14.48
C GLU A 101 -0.80 5.69 14.80
N LYS A 102 -0.17 6.55 13.99
CA LYS A 102 -0.28 8.01 14.16
C LYS A 102 -1.73 8.50 13.99
N ILE A 103 -2.40 8.09 12.90
CA ILE A 103 -3.80 8.43 12.65
C ILE A 103 -4.70 7.94 13.80
N ARG A 104 -4.43 6.74 14.35
CA ARG A 104 -5.18 6.19 15.49
C ARG A 104 -4.96 6.99 16.78
N LYS A 105 -3.79 7.58 16.98
CA LYS A 105 -3.45 8.39 18.17
C LYS A 105 -3.90 9.85 18.05
N ALA A 106 -4.13 10.36 16.85
CA ALA A 106 -4.61 11.72 16.62
C ALA A 106 -6.00 11.98 17.24
N ARG A 107 -6.14 13.10 17.96
CA ARG A 107 -7.36 13.46 18.74
C ARG A 107 -8.04 14.74 18.25
N ASN A 108 -7.39 15.48 17.36
CA ASN A 108 -7.93 16.71 16.78
C ASN A 108 -7.51 16.83 15.30
N ILE A 109 -8.12 17.77 14.58
CA ILE A 109 -7.89 17.98 13.15
C ILE A 109 -6.41 18.30 12.87
N LYS A 110 -5.78 19.16 13.69
CA LYS A 110 -4.37 19.52 13.52
C LYS A 110 -3.46 18.28 13.55
N SER A 111 -3.60 17.45 14.58
CA SER A 111 -2.86 16.18 14.69
C SER A 111 -3.17 15.17 13.59
N LEU A 112 -4.33 15.27 12.93
CA LEU A 112 -4.70 14.47 11.76
C LEU A 112 -4.18 15.05 10.44
N MET A 113 -3.68 16.27 10.42
CA MET A 113 -3.05 16.85 9.23
C MET A 113 -1.53 16.64 9.25
N ASP A 114 -0.94 16.54 10.44
CA ASP A 114 0.51 16.42 10.67
C ASP A 114 1.03 14.96 10.74
N TRP A 115 0.28 13.97 10.26
CA TRP A 115 0.67 12.55 10.35
C TRP A 115 1.76 12.15 9.35
#